data_AF-A0A3V3AHA6-F1
#
_entry.id   AF-A0A3V3AHA6-F1
#
_cell.length_a   1.000
_cell.length_b   1.000
_cell.length_c   1.000
_cell.angle_alpha   90.00
_cell.angle_beta   90.00
_cell.angle_gamma   90.00
#
_symmetry.space_group_name_H-M   'P 1'
#
loop_
_entity.id
_entity.type
_entity.pdbx_description
1 polymer ?
#
loop_
_entity_poly.entity_id
_entity_poly.type
_entity_poly.pdbx_seq_one_letter_code
_entity_poly.pdbx_strand_id
1 'polypeptide(L)'
;MKKLTTEQSFEYYLSSLCMLGMHTINLSDEEIEYEIFEELAIDYPAALSPYTRELLVDNDIIDRELSLLSKQLQTKLFELDGGILWNVKALRTTPEWKEVLRLSDEIKGLIHQQWTDEELDYLLGK
;
A
#
# COMPACT_ATOMS: atom_id res chain seq x y z
N MET A 1 -15.46 10.67 11.65
CA MET A 1 -14.90 10.58 10.29
C MET A 1 -15.98 10.03 9.37
N LYS A 2 -16.13 10.59 8.16
CA LYS A 2 -17.04 10.05 7.13
C LYS A 2 -16.45 8.74 6.63
N LYS A 3 -17.27 7.70 6.46
CA LYS A 3 -16.84 6.44 5.85
C LYS A 3 -16.56 6.70 4.36
N LEU A 4 -15.41 6.25 3.88
CA LEU A 4 -15.07 6.26 2.45
C LEU A 4 -15.99 5.29 1.70
N THR A 5 -16.28 5.58 0.43
CA THR A 5 -16.95 4.62 -0.46
C THR A 5 -16.01 3.47 -0.83
N THR A 6 -16.53 2.42 -1.47
CA THR A 6 -15.72 1.30 -1.93
C THR A 6 -14.66 1.76 -2.93
N GLU A 7 -15.04 2.59 -3.91
CA GLU A 7 -14.16 3.13 -4.95
C GLU A 7 -13.06 3.98 -4.35
N GLN A 8 -13.42 4.91 -3.44
CA GLN A 8 -12.43 5.73 -2.73
C GLN A 8 -11.47 4.88 -1.90
N SER A 9 -12.00 3.87 -1.19
CA SER A 9 -11.17 2.98 -0.38
C SER A 9 -10.21 2.17 -1.25
N PHE A 10 -10.65 1.75 -2.44
CA PHE A 10 -9.81 1.05 -3.40
C PHE A 10 -8.75 1.96 -4.02
N GLU A 11 -9.10 3.20 -4.35
CA GLU A 11 -8.14 4.19 -4.84
C GLU A 11 -7.02 4.46 -3.84
N TYR A 12 -7.36 4.73 -2.58
CA TYR A 12 -6.36 4.92 -1.52
C TYR A 12 -5.49 3.68 -1.31
N TYR A 13 -6.11 2.50 -1.33
CA TYR A 13 -5.42 1.23 -1.20
C TYR A 13 -4.40 1.01 -2.33
N LEU A 14 -4.83 1.15 -3.59
CA LEU A 14 -3.97 0.95 -4.75
C LEU A 14 -2.87 2.02 -4.85
N SER A 15 -3.21 3.29 -4.58
CA SER A 15 -2.25 4.40 -4.53
C SER A 15 -1.14 4.15 -3.50
N SER A 16 -1.51 3.70 -2.29
CA SER A 16 -0.55 3.37 -1.24
C SER A 16 0.41 2.25 -1.67
N LEU A 17 -0.11 1.20 -2.33
CA LEU A 17 0.73 0.13 -2.87
C LEU A 17 1.67 0.61 -3.98
N CYS A 18 1.18 1.52 -4.83
CA CYS A 18 1.97 2.13 -5.89
C CYS A 18 3.12 2.97 -5.34
N MET A 19 2.94 3.71 -4.24
CA MET A 19 4.02 4.44 -3.58
C MET A 19 5.03 3.49 -2.89
N LEU A 20 4.56 2.35 -2.36
CA LEU A 20 5.34 1.39 -1.56
C LEU A 20 6.11 0.33 -2.36
N GLY A 21 6.64 0.62 -3.54
CA GLY A 21 7.27 -0.40 -4.38
C GLY A 21 8.79 -0.50 -4.28
N MET A 22 9.38 -1.57 -4.83
CA MET A 22 10.85 -1.69 -4.94
C MET A 22 11.46 -0.58 -5.80
N HIS A 23 10.70 0.02 -6.72
CA HIS A 23 11.15 1.16 -7.51
C HIS A 23 11.51 2.38 -6.65
N THR A 24 10.88 2.55 -5.47
CA THR A 24 11.09 3.66 -4.52
C THR A 24 12.54 3.77 -4.07
N ILE A 25 13.30 2.66 -4.03
CA ILE A 25 14.72 2.68 -3.67
C ILE A 25 15.60 3.43 -4.69
N ASN A 26 15.07 3.77 -5.87
CA ASN A 26 15.79 4.45 -6.94
C ASN A 26 15.40 5.93 -7.07
N LEU A 27 14.39 6.38 -6.32
CA LEU A 27 14.01 7.79 -6.24
C LEU A 27 15.12 8.60 -5.59
N SER A 28 15.07 9.93 -5.70
CA SER A 28 15.92 10.84 -4.94
C SER A 28 15.56 10.82 -3.45
N ASP A 29 16.46 11.32 -2.60
CA ASP A 29 16.18 11.39 -1.16
C ASP A 29 14.99 12.31 -0.86
N GLU A 30 14.83 13.42 -1.60
CA GLU A 30 13.71 14.35 -1.47
C GLU A 30 12.36 13.71 -1.86
N GLU A 31 12.34 12.93 -2.95
CA GLU A 31 11.14 12.20 -3.37
C GLU A 31 10.76 11.11 -2.35
N ILE A 32 11.74 10.39 -1.79
CA ILE A 32 11.45 9.38 -0.77
C ILE A 32 10.89 10.02 0.50
N GLU A 33 11.47 11.13 0.96
CA GLU A 33 10.94 11.86 2.12
C GLU A 33 9.48 12.28 1.89
N TYR A 34 9.22 12.94 0.76
CA TYR A 34 7.88 13.41 0.43
C TYR A 34 6.87 12.26 0.25
N GLU A 35 7.17 11.28 -0.60
CA GLU A 35 6.20 10.23 -0.95
C GLU A 35 5.97 9.25 0.20
N ILE A 36 7.03 8.82 0.89
CA ILE A 36 6.95 7.73 1.87
C ILE A 36 6.75 8.26 3.29
N PHE A 37 7.57 9.23 3.68
CA PHE A 37 7.64 9.68 5.07
C PHE A 37 6.70 10.85 5.37
N GLU A 38 6.12 11.49 4.35
CA GLU A 38 5.08 12.51 4.49
C GLU A 38 3.72 12.03 3.98
N GLU A 39 3.54 11.83 2.66
CA GLU A 39 2.23 11.54 2.05
C GLU A 39 1.72 10.16 2.45
N LEU A 40 2.48 9.09 2.16
CA LEU A 40 2.08 7.73 2.50
C LEU A 40 1.90 7.54 4.00
N ALA A 41 2.74 8.16 4.84
CA ALA A 41 2.66 8.07 6.30
C ALA A 41 1.26 8.46 6.83
N ILE A 42 0.59 9.39 6.14
CA ILE A 42 -0.77 9.84 6.46
C ILE A 42 -1.81 8.83 5.93
N ASP A 43 -1.61 8.29 4.73
CA ASP A 43 -2.62 7.52 4.00
C ASP A 43 -2.62 6.02 4.35
N TYR A 44 -1.44 5.39 4.50
CA TYR A 44 -1.31 3.94 4.68
C TYR A 44 -2.10 3.38 5.87
N PRO A 45 -2.23 4.07 7.04
CA PRO A 45 -2.98 3.53 8.17
C PRO A 45 -4.46 3.33 7.85
N ALA A 46 -5.04 4.24 7.05
CA ALA A 46 -6.43 4.17 6.61
C ALA A 46 -6.58 3.21 5.42
N ALA A 47 -5.69 3.32 4.42
CA ALA A 47 -5.70 2.52 3.20
C ALA A 47 -5.59 1.01 3.49
N LEU A 48 -4.75 0.63 4.45
CA LEU A 48 -4.56 -0.77 4.84
C LEU A 48 -5.38 -1.16 6.06
N SER A 49 -6.32 -0.34 6.54
CA SER A 49 -7.08 -0.60 7.78
C SER A 49 -7.93 -1.89 7.69
N PRO A 50 -8.29 -2.52 8.83
CA PRO A 50 -9.26 -3.62 8.84
C PRO A 50 -10.57 -3.28 8.13
N TYR A 51 -11.08 -2.06 8.32
CA TYR A 51 -12.29 -1.58 7.65
C TYR A 51 -12.13 -1.60 6.13
N THR A 52 -11.04 -1.04 5.59
CA THR A 52 -10.80 -1.01 4.15
C THR A 52 -10.66 -2.42 3.58
N ARG A 53 -9.89 -3.28 4.25
CA ARG A 53 -9.73 -4.67 3.79
C ARG A 53 -11.05 -5.45 3.81
N GLU A 54 -11.85 -5.31 4.85
CA GLU A 54 -13.18 -5.95 4.93
C GLU A 54 -14.10 -5.42 3.83
N LEU A 55 -14.14 -4.10 3.62
CA LEU A 55 -14.94 -3.48 2.57
C LEU A 55 -14.56 -3.99 1.17
N LEU A 56 -13.26 -4.09 0.86
CA LEU A 56 -12.79 -4.56 -0.44
C LEU A 56 -13.07 -6.06 -0.65
N VAL A 57 -12.99 -6.88 0.42
CA VAL A 57 -13.36 -8.30 0.36
C VAL A 57 -14.87 -8.47 0.18
N ASP A 58 -15.69 -7.70 0.90
CA ASP A 58 -17.16 -7.77 0.84
C ASP A 58 -17.72 -7.35 -0.53
N ASN A 59 -16.93 -6.62 -1.33
CA ASN A 59 -17.26 -6.21 -2.69
C ASN A 59 -16.49 -7.02 -3.76
N ASP A 60 -15.87 -8.13 -3.39
CA ASP A 60 -15.12 -9.04 -4.27
C ASP A 60 -13.96 -8.37 -5.05
N ILE A 61 -13.47 -7.20 -4.59
CA ILE A 61 -12.37 -6.46 -5.24
C ILE A 61 -11.02 -7.13 -4.95
N ILE A 62 -10.82 -7.56 -3.71
CA ILE A 62 -9.67 -8.37 -3.30
C ILE A 62 -10.17 -9.65 -2.65
N ASP A 63 -9.43 -10.74 -2.83
CA ASP A 63 -9.74 -11.99 -2.15
C ASP A 63 -9.17 -12.05 -0.72
N ARG A 64 -9.39 -13.19 -0.06
CA ARG A 64 -8.90 -13.43 1.31
C ARG A 64 -7.37 -13.51 1.39
N GLU A 65 -6.70 -13.94 0.33
CA GLU A 65 -5.24 -14.05 0.29
C GLU A 65 -4.61 -12.65 0.23
N LEU A 66 -5.07 -11.82 -0.70
CA LEU A 66 -4.72 -10.40 -0.80
C LEU A 66 -5.00 -9.65 0.50
N SER A 67 -6.14 -9.92 1.15
CA SER A 67 -6.49 -9.33 2.45
C SER A 67 -5.48 -9.72 3.55
N LEU A 68 -5.04 -10.98 3.59
CA LEU A 68 -4.04 -11.45 4.54
C LEU A 68 -2.67 -10.82 4.28
N LEU A 69 -2.23 -10.75 3.03
CA LEU A 69 -0.97 -10.10 2.65
C LEU A 69 -1.00 -8.61 3.00
N SER A 70 -2.11 -7.94 2.74
CA SER A 70 -2.31 -6.52 3.10
C SER A 70 -2.23 -6.28 4.60
N LYS A 71 -2.76 -7.20 5.42
CA LYS A 71 -2.61 -7.15 6.88
C LYS A 71 -1.15 -7.33 7.31
N GLN A 72 -0.41 -8.24 6.66
CA GLN A 72 1.02 -8.42 6.92
C GLN A 72 1.81 -7.16 6.56
N LEU A 73 1.52 -6.55 5.41
CA LEU A 73 2.11 -5.28 4.99
C LEU A 73 1.87 -4.17 6.01
N GLN A 74 0.61 -4.00 6.44
CA GLN A 74 0.24 -3.03 7.47
C GLN A 74 1.04 -3.25 8.77
N THR A 75 1.16 -4.50 9.21
CA THR A 75 1.85 -4.83 10.45
C THR A 75 3.32 -4.45 10.36
N LYS A 76 4.00 -4.80 9.26
CA LYS A 76 5.41 -4.46 9.04
C LYS A 76 5.63 -2.95 8.94
N LEU A 77 4.77 -2.22 8.24
CA LEU A 77 4.84 -0.76 8.18
C LEU A 77 4.71 -0.13 9.55
N PHE A 78 3.73 -0.58 10.34
CA PHE A 78 3.51 -0.07 11.70
C PHE A 78 4.69 -0.35 12.64
N GLU A 79 5.42 -1.45 12.44
CA GLU A 79 6.65 -1.76 13.19
C GLU A 79 7.82 -0.82 12.83
N LEU A 80 7.82 -0.28 11.61
CA LEU A 80 8.84 0.67 11.15
C LEU A 80 8.49 2.12 11.50
N ASP A 81 7.19 2.46 11.51
CA ASP A 81 6.67 3.81 11.70
C ASP A 81 7.13 4.46 13.02
N GLY A 82 7.69 5.67 12.90
CA GLY A 82 8.26 6.42 14.02
C GLY A 82 9.49 5.79 14.68
N GLY A 83 10.00 4.67 14.14
CA GLY A 83 11.14 3.93 14.67
C GLY A 83 12.50 4.39 14.13
N ILE A 84 13.59 3.76 14.60
CA ILE A 84 14.96 4.07 14.14
C ILE A 84 15.21 3.77 12.65
N LEU A 85 14.34 2.95 12.06
CA LEU A 85 14.39 2.58 10.64
C LEU A 85 13.52 3.51 9.78
N TRP A 86 12.79 4.47 10.36
CA TRP A 86 11.95 5.41 9.62
C TRP A 86 12.78 6.56 9.04
N ASN A 87 13.59 6.27 8.01
CA ASN A 87 14.39 7.25 7.28
C ASN A 87 14.86 6.70 5.94
N VAL A 88 15.24 7.61 5.02
CA VAL A 88 15.68 7.28 3.65
C VAL A 88 16.82 6.27 3.62
N LYS A 89 17.82 6.43 4.49
CA LYS A 89 18.99 5.54 4.53
C LYS A 89 18.57 4.10 4.85
N ALA A 90 17.72 3.92 5.85
CA ALA A 90 17.20 2.62 6.23
C ALA A 90 16.35 2.01 5.11
N LEU A 91 15.47 2.80 4.47
CA LEU A 91 14.64 2.36 3.35
C LEU A 91 15.45 1.70 2.23
N ARG A 92 16.58 2.29 1.85
CA ARG A 92 17.43 1.75 0.77
C ARG A 92 18.23 0.52 1.18
N THR A 93 18.66 0.45 2.44
CA THR A 93 19.76 -0.45 2.82
C THR A 93 19.30 -1.66 3.62
N THR A 94 18.22 -1.53 4.38
CA THR A 94 17.82 -2.51 5.39
C THR A 94 16.95 -3.62 4.80
N PRO A 95 17.08 -4.86 5.30
CA PRO A 95 16.23 -5.96 4.86
C PRO A 95 14.76 -5.76 5.25
N GLU A 96 14.47 -5.11 6.37
CA GLU A 96 13.10 -4.86 6.85
C GLU A 96 12.31 -4.03 5.85
N TRP A 97 12.89 -2.93 5.36
CA TRP A 97 12.25 -2.14 4.30
C TRP A 97 12.14 -2.90 2.98
N LYS A 98 13.17 -3.66 2.60
CA LYS A 98 13.09 -4.49 1.38
C LYS A 98 11.96 -5.51 1.44
N GLU A 99 11.65 -6.02 2.62
CA GLU A 99 10.52 -6.93 2.82
C GLU A 99 9.19 -6.20 2.61
N VAL A 100 9.02 -5.01 3.20
CA VAL A 100 7.84 -4.15 3.00
C VAL A 100 7.62 -3.82 1.52
N LEU A 101 8.66 -3.33 0.84
CA LEU A 101 8.57 -2.90 -0.55
C LEU A 101 8.24 -4.07 -1.50
N ARG A 102 8.84 -5.25 -1.27
CA ARG A 102 8.53 -6.45 -2.05
C ARG A 102 7.12 -6.96 -1.81
N LEU A 103 6.67 -6.95 -0.56
CA LEU A 103 5.33 -7.40 -0.23
C LEU A 103 4.27 -6.50 -0.88
N SER A 104 4.51 -5.20 -0.96
CA SER A 104 3.65 -4.28 -1.70
C SER A 104 3.62 -4.60 -3.20
N ASP A 105 4.78 -4.81 -3.83
CA ASP A 105 4.85 -5.19 -5.25
C ASP A 105 4.19 -6.55 -5.52
N GLU A 106 4.29 -7.52 -4.60
CA GLU A 106 3.61 -8.81 -4.69
C GLU A 106 2.09 -8.64 -4.67
N ILE A 107 1.56 -7.89 -3.71
CA ILE A 107 0.13 -7.58 -3.62
C ILE A 107 -0.36 -6.90 -4.90
N LYS A 108 0.36 -5.87 -5.37
CA LYS A 108 0.03 -5.17 -6.62
C LYS A 108 0.06 -6.11 -7.82
N GLY A 109 1.06 -6.99 -7.90
CA GLY A 109 1.17 -7.99 -8.95
C GLY A 109 -0.01 -8.96 -8.97
N LEU A 110 -0.49 -9.39 -7.81
CA LEU A 110 -1.68 -10.25 -7.67
C LEU A 110 -2.96 -9.51 -8.10
N ILE A 111 -3.10 -8.22 -7.77
CA ILE A 111 -4.23 -7.40 -8.23
C ILE A 111 -4.27 -7.35 -9.76
N HIS A 112 -3.13 -7.11 -10.42
CA HIS A 112 -3.05 -7.09 -11.90
C HIS A 112 -3.16 -8.49 -12.55
N GLN A 113 -3.10 -9.57 -11.77
CA GLN A 113 -3.46 -10.91 -12.25
C GLN A 113 -4.97 -11.17 -12.17
N GLN A 114 -5.64 -10.53 -11.22
CA GLN A 114 -7.09 -10.64 -11.01
C GLN A 114 -7.87 -9.70 -11.95
N TRP A 115 -7.33 -8.51 -12.21
CA TRP A 115 -7.99 -7.45 -12.97
C TRP A 115 -7.09 -6.91 -14.07
N THR A 116 -7.68 -6.66 -15.23
CA THR A 116 -7.05 -5.88 -16.30
C THR A 116 -7.05 -4.38 -15.95
N ASP A 117 -6.20 -3.59 -16.60
CA ASP A 117 -6.14 -2.14 -16.36
C ASP A 117 -7.49 -1.44 -16.65
N GLU A 118 -8.23 -1.90 -17.66
CA GLU A 118 -9.57 -1.39 -18.01
C GLU A 118 -10.60 -1.69 -16.92
N GLU A 119 -10.52 -2.87 -16.30
CA GLU A 119 -11.39 -3.25 -15.18
C GLU A 119 -11.04 -2.50 -13.90
N LEU A 120 -9.75 -2.24 -13.67
CA LEU A 120 -9.29 -1.41 -12.56
C LEU A 120 -9.80 0.03 -12.69
N ASP A 121 -9.74 0.61 -13.89
CA ASP A 121 -10.31 1.94 -14.15
C ASP A 121 -11.82 1.98 -13.89
N TYR A 122 -12.55 0.94 -14.29
CA TYR A 122 -13.98 0.80 -13.97
C TYR A 122 -14.24 0.74 -12.46
N LEU A 123 -13.47 -0.05 -11.70
CA LEU A 123 -13.57 -0.13 -10.24
C LEU A 123 -13.23 1.20 -9.54
N LEU A 124 -12.42 2.03 -10.17
CA LEU A 124 -12.06 3.37 -9.71
C LEU A 124 -13.01 4.46 -10.21
N GLY A 125 -14.02 4.11 -11.01
CA GLY A 125 -14.99 5.05 -11.57
C GLY A 125 -14.38 6.03 -12.59
N LYS A 126 -13.34 5.61 -13.32
CA LYS A 126 -12.66 6.39 -14.36
C LYS A 126 -13.23 6.16 -15.76
#